data_AF-A0A7C9PRC1-F1
#
_entry.id   AF-A0A7C9PRC1-F1
#
_cell.length_a   1.000
_cell.length_b   1.000
_cell.length_c   1.000
_cell.angle_alpha   90.00
_cell.angle_beta   90.00
_cell.angle_gamma   90.00
#
_symmetry.space_group_name_H-M   'P 1'
#
loop_
_entity.id
_entity.type
_entity.pdbx_description
1 polymer ?
#
loop_
_entity_poly.entity_id
_entity_poly.type
_entity_poly.pdbx_seq_one_letter_code
_entity_poly.pdbx_strand_id
1 'polypeptide(L)'
;MRTDTIFYRVFQVFPGLLFELIGKSASLGKQYQFSSREVKELARRFDGVSEPKGKGASKLPIYFTEVQFQARADFYSRLFTEIFLYLGQYQPTNDWEAIAIFAKRSMDPGVPKQYRWLDKNPPLHKI
;
A
#
# COMPACT_ATOMS: atom_id res chain seq x y z
N MET A 1 -16.55 -3.00 -1.92
CA MET A 1 -16.86 -2.30 -3.19
C MET A 1 -17.43 -0.89 -3.07
N ARG A 2 -18.18 -0.48 -2.03
CA ARG A 2 -18.63 0.93 -1.86
C ARG A 2 -17.68 1.80 -1.02
N THR A 3 -16.92 1.21 -0.11
CA THR A 3 -16.03 1.93 0.81
C THR A 3 -14.63 2.12 0.23
N ASP A 4 -14.14 1.12 -0.51
CA ASP A 4 -12.88 1.14 -1.26
C ASP A 4 -12.83 2.33 -2.23
N THR A 5 -13.98 2.73 -2.79
CA THR A 5 -14.09 3.87 -3.70
C THR A 5 -13.94 5.24 -3.02
N ILE A 6 -14.26 5.37 -1.74
CA ILE A 6 -14.13 6.65 -1.00
C ILE A 6 -12.67 6.89 -0.66
N PHE A 7 -11.99 5.91 -0.06
CA PHE A 7 -10.57 6.05 0.31
C PHE A 7 -9.69 6.22 -0.91
N TYR A 8 -9.97 5.47 -1.98
CA TYR A 8 -9.32 5.68 -3.26
C TYR A 8 -9.46 7.13 -3.74
N ARG A 9 -10.68 7.69 -3.74
CA ARG A 9 -10.92 9.08 -4.16
C ARG A 9 -10.23 10.09 -3.24
N VAL A 10 -10.25 9.87 -1.93
CA VAL A 10 -9.59 10.75 -0.96
C VAL A 10 -8.09 10.82 -1.24
N PHE A 11 -7.41 9.70 -1.39
CA PHE A 11 -5.97 9.69 -1.66
C PHE A 11 -5.62 10.10 -3.10
N GLN A 12 -6.54 9.92 -4.04
CA GLN A 12 -6.39 10.45 -5.39
C GLN A 12 -6.42 11.99 -5.41
N VAL A 13 -7.32 12.61 -4.63
CA VAL A 13 -7.44 14.08 -4.53
C VAL A 13 -6.38 14.67 -3.59
N PHE A 14 -6.05 13.97 -2.51
CA PHE A 14 -5.10 14.40 -1.48
C PHE A 14 -4.01 13.34 -1.24
N PRO A 15 -3.05 13.16 -2.17
CA PRO A 15 -1.99 12.16 -2.02
C PRO A 15 -1.11 12.39 -0.79
N GLY A 16 -0.98 13.65 -0.34
CA GLY A 16 -0.23 14.01 0.85
C GLY A 16 -0.77 13.39 2.14
N LEU A 17 -2.08 13.17 2.23
CA LEU A 17 -2.74 12.62 3.42
C LEU A 17 -2.22 11.21 3.75
N LEU A 18 -1.97 10.39 2.73
CA LEU A 18 -1.42 9.05 2.91
C LEU A 18 -0.06 9.10 3.64
N PHE A 19 0.77 10.08 3.29
CA PHE A 19 2.09 10.27 3.91
C PHE A 19 1.98 10.82 5.33
N GLU A 20 1.04 11.74 5.59
CA GLU A 20 0.78 12.23 6.94
C GLU A 20 0.34 11.12 7.88
N LEU A 21 -0.52 10.19 7.42
CA LEU A 21 -0.98 9.04 8.21
C LEU A 21 0.19 8.19 8.70
N ILE A 22 1.24 8.02 7.89
CA ILE A 22 2.44 7.25 8.24
C ILE A 22 3.54 8.12 8.87
N GLY A 23 3.22 9.33 9.32
CA GLY A 23 4.16 10.24 10.00
C GLY A 23 5.20 10.89 9.09
N LYS A 24 5.00 10.87 7.76
CA LYS A 24 5.85 11.54 6.77
C LYS A 24 5.24 12.89 6.37
N SER A 25 6.04 13.78 5.78
CA SER A 25 5.56 15.09 5.33
C SER A 25 4.52 14.98 4.22
N ALA A 26 3.41 15.70 4.31
CA ALA A 26 2.40 15.80 3.25
C ALA A 26 2.99 16.24 1.89
N SER A 27 4.09 17.01 1.92
CA SER A 27 4.78 17.47 0.71
C SER A 27 5.36 16.33 -0.12
N LEU A 28 5.58 15.14 0.47
CA LEU A 28 6.00 13.95 -0.27
C LEU A 28 4.97 13.60 -1.35
N GLY A 29 3.68 13.81 -1.12
CA GLY A 29 2.62 13.49 -2.09
C GLY A 29 2.80 14.15 -3.45
N LYS A 30 3.50 15.28 -3.53
CA LYS A 30 3.83 15.95 -4.81
C LYS A 30 4.79 15.13 -5.68
N GLN A 31 5.60 14.27 -5.06
CA GLN A 31 6.59 13.40 -5.70
C GLN A 31 6.00 12.04 -6.09
N TYR A 32 4.70 11.83 -5.87
CA TYR A 32 4.03 10.56 -6.15
C TYR A 32 2.87 10.72 -7.13
N GLN A 33 2.59 9.66 -7.87
CA GLN A 33 1.34 9.45 -8.57
C GLN A 33 0.57 8.33 -7.86
N PHE A 34 -0.63 8.65 -7.37
CA PHE A 34 -1.52 7.67 -6.78
C PHE A 34 -2.43 7.06 -7.85
N SER A 35 -2.50 5.74 -7.91
CA SER A 35 -3.35 5.01 -8.88
C SER A 35 -3.82 3.67 -8.32
N SER A 36 -4.89 3.11 -8.88
CA SER A 36 -5.26 1.71 -8.64
C SER A 36 -4.57 0.85 -9.71
N ARG A 37 -3.68 -0.05 -9.34
CA ARG A 37 -3.03 -0.97 -10.28
C ARG A 37 -3.64 -2.37 -10.14
N GLU A 38 -3.99 -2.95 -11.29
CA GLU A 38 -4.51 -4.31 -11.37
C GLU A 38 -3.38 -5.31 -11.54
N VAL A 39 -3.36 -6.31 -10.65
CA VAL A 39 -2.52 -7.50 -10.79
C VAL A 39 -3.34 -8.51 -11.59
N LYS A 40 -3.05 -8.61 -12.89
CA LYS A 40 -3.87 -9.33 -13.88
C LYS A 40 -4.10 -10.80 -13.52
N GLU A 41 -3.10 -11.46 -12.94
CA GLU A 41 -3.15 -12.90 -12.61
C GLU A 41 -4.18 -13.22 -11.50
N LEU A 42 -4.47 -12.26 -10.61
CA LEU A 42 -5.43 -12.46 -9.52
C LEU A 42 -6.82 -11.89 -9.80
N ALA A 43 -7.00 -11.18 -10.93
CA ALA A 43 -8.16 -10.32 -11.20
C ALA A 43 -8.47 -9.39 -10.00
N ARG A 44 -7.40 -8.92 -9.33
CA ARG A 44 -7.47 -8.07 -8.14
C ARG A 44 -6.67 -6.80 -8.35
N ARG A 45 -7.08 -5.76 -7.63
CA ARG A 45 -6.49 -4.44 -7.65
C ARG A 45 -6.07 -4.10 -6.24
N PHE A 46 -4.93 -3.47 -6.11
CA PHE A 46 -4.65 -2.73 -4.89
C PHE A 46 -5.67 -1.61 -4.72
N ASP A 47 -6.07 -1.34 -3.48
CA ASP A 47 -6.83 -0.14 -3.17
C ASP A 47 -6.03 1.13 -3.53
N GLY A 48 -4.70 1.08 -3.43
CA GLY A 48 -3.84 2.17 -3.87
C GLY A 48 -2.40 1.78 -4.11
N VAL A 49 -1.79 2.34 -5.16
CA VAL A 49 -0.36 2.30 -5.43
C VAL A 49 0.14 3.73 -5.61
N SER A 50 1.08 4.15 -4.78
CA SER A 50 1.80 5.41 -4.94
C SER A 50 3.14 5.16 -5.61
N GLU A 51 3.23 5.49 -6.90
CA GLU A 51 4.45 5.35 -7.69
C GLU A 51 5.23 6.68 -7.67
N PRO A 52 6.55 6.67 -7.37
CA PRO A 52 7.36 7.87 -7.44
C PRO A 52 7.39 8.47 -8.85
N LYS A 53 7.40 9.80 -8.96
CA LYS A 53 7.49 10.55 -10.22
C LYS A 53 8.50 11.70 -10.13
N GLY A 54 8.98 12.14 -11.29
CA GLY A 54 9.89 13.28 -11.40
C GLY A 54 11.35 12.94 -11.09
N LYS A 55 12.15 13.97 -10.80
CA LYS A 55 13.60 13.80 -10.56
C LYS A 55 13.84 13.06 -9.25
N GLY A 56 14.70 12.04 -9.28
CA GLY A 56 15.04 11.24 -8.11
C GLY A 56 14.06 10.11 -7.79
N ALA A 57 13.05 9.87 -8.65
CA ALA A 57 12.02 8.85 -8.47
C ALA A 57 12.60 7.46 -8.14
N SER A 58 13.72 7.06 -8.73
CA SER A 58 14.36 5.75 -8.49
C SER A 58 14.89 5.53 -7.07
N LYS A 59 15.06 6.61 -6.27
CA LYS A 59 15.54 6.53 -4.88
C LYS A 59 14.41 6.47 -3.86
N LEU A 60 13.17 6.57 -4.32
CA LEU A 60 11.98 6.64 -3.49
C LEU A 60 11.25 5.29 -3.55
N PRO A 61 10.67 4.79 -2.45
CA PRO A 61 9.96 3.52 -2.47
C PRO A 61 8.59 3.68 -3.13
N ILE A 62 8.07 2.60 -3.70
CA ILE A 62 6.66 2.45 -4.08
C ILE A 62 5.86 2.12 -2.82
N TYR A 63 4.71 2.79 -2.61
CA TYR A 63 3.82 2.45 -1.50
C TYR A 63 2.59 1.69 -1.99
N PHE A 64 2.39 0.49 -1.45
CA PHE A 64 1.18 -0.31 -1.64
C PHE A 64 0.23 -0.06 -0.48
N THR A 65 -1.01 0.34 -0.76
CA THR A 65 -2.02 0.68 0.25
C THR A 65 -3.22 -0.25 0.13
N GLU A 66 -3.63 -0.80 1.26
CA GLU A 66 -4.84 -1.62 1.41
C GLU A 66 -5.68 -1.13 2.59
N VAL A 67 -6.99 -1.03 2.41
CA VAL A 67 -7.93 -0.55 3.43
C VAL A 67 -8.90 -1.68 3.82
N GLN A 68 -9.00 -1.97 5.10
CA GLN A 68 -9.80 -3.08 5.63
C GLN A 68 -10.90 -2.59 6.58
N PHE A 69 -12.15 -2.94 6.26
CA PHE A 69 -13.34 -2.67 7.09
C PHE A 69 -13.82 -3.89 7.87
N GLN A 70 -13.15 -5.02 7.72
CA GLN A 70 -13.50 -6.28 8.33
C GLN A 70 -12.22 -7.01 8.73
N ALA A 71 -12.29 -7.74 9.84
CA ALA A 71 -11.19 -8.63 10.24
C ALA A 71 -11.07 -9.77 9.22
N ARG A 72 -9.87 -9.94 8.67
CA ARG A 72 -9.57 -10.97 7.68
C ARG A 72 -8.30 -11.72 8.05
N ALA A 73 -8.42 -12.99 8.42
CA ALA A 73 -7.27 -13.81 8.80
C ALA A 73 -6.24 -13.96 7.66
N ASP A 74 -6.68 -13.88 6.40
CA ASP A 74 -5.86 -14.02 5.19
C ASP A 74 -5.28 -12.69 4.67
N PHE A 75 -5.47 -11.58 5.39
CA PHE A 75 -5.11 -10.23 4.91
C PHE A 75 -3.63 -10.14 4.50
N TYR A 76 -2.71 -10.44 5.41
CA TYR A 76 -1.28 -10.27 5.16
C TYR A 76 -0.76 -11.22 4.09
N SER A 77 -1.22 -12.47 4.06
CA SER A 77 -0.83 -13.41 3.00
C SER A 77 -1.25 -12.87 1.62
N ARG A 78 -2.44 -12.27 1.52
CA ARG A 78 -2.93 -11.69 0.27
C ARG A 78 -2.14 -10.44 -0.12
N LEU A 79 -1.99 -9.49 0.80
CA LEU A 79 -1.24 -8.26 0.57
C LEU A 79 0.16 -8.55 0.05
N PHE A 80 0.91 -9.43 0.71
CA PHE A 80 2.27 -9.75 0.28
C PHE A 80 2.33 -10.52 -1.05
N THR A 81 1.40 -11.44 -1.29
CA THR A 81 1.30 -12.10 -2.60
C THR A 81 1.06 -11.08 -3.71
N GLU A 82 0.13 -10.15 -3.52
CA GLU A 82 -0.19 -9.12 -4.50
C GLU A 82 1.02 -8.20 -4.74
N ILE A 83 1.77 -7.82 -3.69
CA ILE A 83 3.00 -7.03 -3.81
C ILE A 83 4.05 -7.77 -4.63
N PHE A 84 4.34 -9.03 -4.31
CA PHE A 84 5.37 -9.77 -5.03
C PHE A 84 4.99 -10.07 -6.48
N LEU A 85 3.70 -10.29 -6.77
CA LEU A 85 3.23 -10.39 -8.14
C LEU A 85 3.41 -9.08 -8.91
N TYR A 86 3.11 -7.93 -8.29
CA TYR A 86 3.39 -6.63 -8.89
C TYR A 86 4.88 -6.47 -9.20
N LEU A 87 5.75 -6.75 -8.23
CA LEU A 87 7.20 -6.61 -8.40
C LEU A 87 7.74 -7.54 -9.48
N GLY A 88 7.26 -8.79 -9.56
CA GLY A 88 7.64 -9.73 -10.60
C GLY A 88 7.16 -9.30 -12.00
N GLN A 89 5.94 -8.76 -12.09
CA GLN A 89 5.34 -8.34 -13.36
C GLN A 89 5.98 -7.05 -13.92
N TYR A 90 6.19 -6.06 -13.06
CA TYR A 90 6.62 -4.71 -13.48
C TYR A 90 8.12 -4.47 -13.30
N GLN A 91 8.81 -5.27 -12.49
CA GLN A 91 10.26 -5.19 -12.23
C GLN A 91 10.77 -3.76 -11.99
N PRO A 92 10.16 -2.99 -11.06
CA PRO A 92 10.65 -1.65 -10.75
C PRO A 92 12.04 -1.70 -10.12
N THR A 93 12.81 -0.64 -10.28
CA THR A 93 14.12 -0.48 -9.62
C THR A 93 14.02 0.08 -8.20
N ASN A 94 12.81 0.47 -7.79
CA ASN A 94 12.49 1.06 -6.51
C ASN A 94 12.39 -0.01 -5.42
N ASP A 95 12.77 0.37 -4.19
CA ASP A 95 12.28 -0.32 -2.99
C ASP A 95 10.74 -0.20 -2.88
N TRP A 96 10.14 -0.91 -1.93
CA TRP A 96 8.71 -0.81 -1.66
C TRP A 96 8.43 -0.71 -0.17
N GLU A 97 7.28 -0.14 0.18
CA GLU A 97 6.72 -0.10 1.53
C GLU A 97 5.23 -0.46 1.45
N ALA A 98 4.66 -1.00 2.53
CA ALA A 98 3.23 -1.33 2.59
C ALA A 98 2.51 -0.49 3.64
N ILE A 99 1.27 -0.12 3.36
CA ILE A 99 0.38 0.65 4.24
C ILE A 99 -0.93 -0.12 4.37
N ALA A 100 -1.18 -0.66 5.56
CA ALA A 100 -2.43 -1.31 5.91
C ALA A 100 -3.26 -0.37 6.79
N ILE A 101 -4.44 0.03 6.30
CA ILE A 101 -5.35 0.92 7.02
C ILE A 101 -6.54 0.11 7.51
N PHE A 102 -6.76 0.06 8.82
CA PHE A 102 -7.89 -0.65 9.40
C PHE A 102 -8.93 0.34 9.94
N ALA A 103 -10.21 0.10 9.66
CA ALA A 103 -11.28 0.92 10.22
C ALA A 103 -11.30 0.88 11.77
N LYS A 104 -10.78 -0.20 12.37
CA LYS A 104 -10.53 -0.34 13.80
C LYS A 104 -9.27 -1.19 14.01
N ARG A 105 -8.48 -0.86 15.04
CA ARG A 105 -7.29 -1.66 15.43
C ARG A 105 -7.60 -3.14 15.68
N SER A 106 -8.79 -3.46 16.18
CA SER A 106 -9.23 -4.85 16.42
C SER A 106 -9.44 -5.67 15.14
N MET A 107 -9.38 -5.05 13.96
CA MET A 107 -9.47 -5.73 12.66
C MET A 107 -8.12 -6.18 12.13
N ASP A 108 -7.01 -5.69 12.70
CA ASP A 108 -5.67 -6.18 12.38
C ASP A 108 -5.52 -7.62 12.90
N PRO A 109 -5.39 -8.64 12.03
CA PRO A 109 -5.24 -10.03 12.45
C PRO A 109 -3.85 -10.35 13.02
N GLY A 110 -2.91 -9.40 12.96
CA GLY A 110 -1.50 -9.60 13.26
C GLY A 110 -0.75 -10.25 12.09
N VAL A 111 0.51 -9.84 11.89
CA VAL A 111 1.37 -10.41 10.84
C VAL A 111 1.71 -11.85 11.19
N PRO A 112 1.36 -12.85 10.35
CA PRO A 112 1.65 -14.24 10.64
C PRO A 112 3.15 -14.51 10.72
N LYS A 113 3.52 -15.56 11.47
CA LYS A 113 4.92 -15.95 11.72
C LYS A 113 5.74 -16.18 10.44
N GLN A 114 5.10 -16.54 9.33
CA GLN A 114 5.72 -16.77 8.03
C GLN A 114 6.19 -15.47 7.37
N TYR A 115 5.52 -14.35 7.67
CA TYR A 115 5.78 -13.04 7.09
C TYR A 115 6.41 -12.06 8.07
N ARG A 116 6.78 -12.52 9.28
CA ARG A 116 7.26 -11.66 10.39
C ARG A 116 8.42 -10.73 10.02
N TRP A 117 9.24 -11.11 9.02
CA TRP A 117 10.36 -10.28 8.56
C TRP A 117 9.87 -9.04 7.81
N LEU A 118 8.77 -9.17 7.06
CA LEU A 118 8.09 -8.11 6.30
C LEU A 118 7.31 -7.13 7.20
N ASP A 119 7.25 -7.39 8.52
CA ASP A 119 6.68 -6.43 9.48
C ASP A 119 7.55 -5.17 9.62
N LYS A 120 8.86 -5.31 9.38
CA LYS A 120 9.85 -4.23 9.51
C LYS A 120 10.76 -4.05 8.29
N ASN A 121 10.87 -5.06 7.43
CA ASN A 121 11.79 -5.06 6.30
C ASN A 121 11.10 -5.60 5.03
N PRO A 122 10.73 -4.75 4.06
CA PRO A 122 10.65 -3.31 4.19
C PRO A 122 9.56 -2.86 5.18
N PRO A 123 9.49 -1.57 5.55
CA PRO A 123 8.47 -1.06 6.47
C PRO A 123 7.04 -1.40 6.07
N LEU A 124 6.28 -1.94 7.05
CA LEU A 124 4.83 -2.11 7.00
C LEU A 124 4.18 -1.15 7.99
N HIS A 125 3.47 -0.15 7.49
CA HIS A 125 2.72 0.81 8.28
C HIS A 125 1.33 0.27 8.57
N LYS A 126 0.90 0.31 9.83
CA LYS A 126 -0.42 -0.16 10.28
C LYS A 126 -1.15 1.01 10.95
N ILE A 127 -2.24 1.48 10.31
CA ILE A 127 -3.07 2.60 10.78
C ILE A 127 -4.34 2.04 11.42
#